data_AF-A0A1E3ISE3-F1
#
_entry.id   AF-A0A1E3ISE3-F1
#
_cell.length_a   1.000
_cell.length_b   1.000
_cell.length_c   1.000
_cell.angle_alpha   90.00
_cell.angle_beta   90.00
_cell.angle_gamma   90.00
#
_symmetry.space_group_name_H-M   'P 1'
#
loop_
_entity.id
_entity.type
_entity.pdbx_description
1 polymer ?
#
loop_
_entity_poly.entity_id
_entity_poly.type
_entity_poly.pdbx_seq_one_letter_code
_entity_poly.pdbx_strand_id
1 'polypeptide(L)'
;MPTPTACSLPDLPREVLSVIALAIYDPLELSQQDRLTWGIFSTVDMHEERQESLRSLIHLGLTCRKIRREVKPLLFTCVRVGTVECAKEMIENYATWGVYVRSIIIDCSMFEAQQSHEDFYPDLEEAPVNPRTCWEESALLVSLLTALPNLEHISFFADASDDTTLSLMFAALIPSARPSASGANSFSWQSLEDTDSTGHVPFAQRIKSFGWRQRASPPQFFHQFSQTSTFICIYHFIRHAVNLSFLVLDTNTYVTASSDILAVLRELAAREVPAGGRKRLSLMLCGPIDGWEADFLHNLGDTYDDIGELFIDRPMEGSMIPVSGEEDVGLLLDLIQPLTSLHHLHLLQVGSYAFDTPARLRFATVLSVNLPSLRVMGLLGSDGETLWMVAWREKGLERAMKAAAAAAGGGGGGLEQGMPLRDSWVMALQDGDLAEVDQWPDT
;
A
#
# COMPACT_ATOMS: atom_id res chain seq x y z
N MET A 1 -19.90 -51.17 23.58
CA MET A 1 -19.99 -49.71 23.38
C MET A 1 -18.99 -49.35 22.29
N PRO A 2 -19.35 -48.60 21.25
CA PRO A 2 -18.36 -48.12 20.29
C PRO A 2 -17.47 -47.12 21.03
N THR A 3 -16.15 -47.35 21.00
CA THR A 3 -15.15 -46.38 21.43
C THR A 3 -15.33 -45.10 20.61
N PRO A 4 -15.28 -43.91 21.23
CA PRO A 4 -15.28 -42.67 20.46
C PRO A 4 -14.05 -42.71 19.54
N THR A 5 -14.26 -42.77 18.24
CA THR A 5 -13.20 -42.59 17.26
C THR A 5 -12.66 -41.20 17.45
N ALA A 6 -11.41 -41.11 17.92
CA ALA A 6 -10.72 -39.85 18.09
C ALA A 6 -10.74 -39.09 16.75
N CYS A 7 -11.40 -37.93 16.73
CA CYS A 7 -11.40 -37.06 15.58
C CYS A 7 -9.99 -36.50 15.41
N SER A 8 -9.33 -36.85 14.31
CA SER A 8 -8.01 -36.34 13.99
C SER A 8 -8.13 -35.08 13.12
N LEU A 9 -7.13 -34.20 13.17
CA LEU A 9 -7.15 -32.93 12.42
C LEU A 9 -7.45 -33.12 10.90
N PRO A 10 -6.92 -34.13 10.20
CA PRO A 10 -7.26 -34.39 8.80
C PRO A 10 -8.73 -34.76 8.54
N ASP A 11 -9.46 -35.21 9.57
CA ASP A 11 -10.88 -35.60 9.43
C ASP A 11 -11.80 -34.38 9.33
N LEU A 12 -11.33 -33.18 9.71
CA LEU A 12 -12.10 -31.95 9.65
C LEU A 12 -12.47 -31.56 8.20
N PRO A 13 -13.64 -30.94 7.97
CA PRO A 13 -14.00 -30.37 6.66
C PRO A 13 -12.97 -29.36 6.16
N ARG A 14 -12.90 -29.17 4.84
CA ARG A 14 -11.88 -28.28 4.23
C ARG A 14 -12.05 -26.85 4.72
N GLU A 15 -13.30 -26.40 4.83
CA GLU A 15 -13.69 -25.07 5.28
C GLU A 15 -13.18 -24.80 6.71
N VAL A 16 -13.26 -25.80 7.59
CA VAL A 16 -12.74 -25.69 8.96
C VAL A 16 -11.21 -25.61 8.95
N LEU A 17 -10.55 -26.40 8.11
CA LEU A 17 -9.10 -26.33 7.94
C LEU A 17 -8.63 -24.99 7.36
N SER A 18 -9.38 -24.42 6.41
CA SER A 18 -9.10 -23.09 5.85
C SER A 18 -9.23 -22.00 6.92
N VAL A 19 -10.28 -22.06 7.76
CA VAL A 19 -10.47 -21.14 8.88
C VAL A 19 -9.34 -21.26 9.91
N ILE A 20 -8.92 -22.47 10.26
CA ILE A 20 -7.77 -22.69 11.16
C ILE A 20 -6.50 -22.08 10.54
N ALA A 21 -6.27 -22.28 9.24
CA ALA A 21 -5.09 -21.76 8.56
C ALA A 21 -5.09 -20.22 8.52
N LEU A 22 -6.23 -19.59 8.23
CA LEU A 22 -6.40 -18.13 8.25
C LEU A 22 -6.21 -17.55 9.65
N ALA A 23 -6.74 -18.22 10.68
CA ALA A 23 -6.58 -17.80 12.08
C ALA A 23 -5.12 -17.86 12.56
N ILE A 24 -4.27 -18.69 11.93
CA ILE A 24 -2.83 -18.71 12.20
C ILE A 24 -2.13 -17.57 11.45
N TYR A 25 -2.50 -17.35 10.18
CA TYR A 25 -1.86 -16.36 9.34
C TYR A 25 -2.81 -15.92 8.21
N ASP A 26 -3.34 -14.70 8.32
CA ASP A 26 -4.05 -14.03 7.24
C ASP A 26 -3.14 -12.97 6.60
N PRO A 27 -2.54 -13.25 5.43
CA PRO A 27 -1.63 -12.31 4.77
C PRO A 27 -2.31 -11.01 4.35
N LEU A 28 -3.62 -11.01 4.07
CA LEU A 28 -4.34 -9.83 3.62
C LEU A 28 -4.72 -8.94 4.79
N GLU A 29 -5.16 -9.52 5.91
CA GLU A 29 -5.40 -8.78 7.15
C GLU A 29 -4.12 -8.11 7.66
N LEU A 30 -3.00 -8.85 7.68
CA LEU A 30 -1.70 -8.30 8.06
C LEU A 30 -1.26 -7.18 7.11
N SER A 31 -1.51 -7.31 5.80
CA SER A 31 -1.21 -6.27 4.82
C SER A 31 -2.12 -5.03 4.98
N GLN A 32 -3.35 -5.20 5.46
CA GLN A 32 -4.22 -4.07 5.82
C GLN A 32 -3.75 -3.36 7.08
N GLN A 33 -3.30 -4.10 8.09
CA GLN A 33 -2.66 -3.52 9.27
C GLN A 33 -1.39 -2.75 8.86
N ASP A 34 -0.53 -3.35 8.02
CA ASP A 34 0.67 -2.68 7.51
C ASP A 34 0.36 -1.46 6.64
N ARG A 35 -0.79 -1.43 5.96
CA ARG A 35 -1.27 -0.24 5.25
C ARG A 35 -1.47 0.90 6.24
N LEU A 36 -2.14 0.64 7.36
CA LEU A 36 -2.47 1.65 8.36
C LEU A 36 -1.26 2.06 9.19
N THR A 37 -0.36 1.13 9.50
CA THR A 37 0.81 1.42 10.34
C THR A 37 1.98 1.98 9.53
N TRP A 38 2.22 1.47 8.31
CA TRP A 38 3.45 1.69 7.55
C TRP A 38 3.22 2.13 6.10
N GLY A 39 1.97 2.20 5.66
CA GLY A 39 1.64 2.48 4.26
C GLY A 39 2.00 1.38 3.29
N ILE A 40 2.08 0.12 3.73
CA ILE A 40 2.52 -1.00 2.88
C ILE A 40 1.39 -2.00 2.73
N PHE A 41 1.11 -2.42 1.49
CA PHE A 41 0.31 -3.63 1.23
C PHE A 41 1.19 -4.89 1.25
N SER A 42 2.03 -5.03 2.28
CA SER A 42 2.88 -6.21 2.43
C SER A 42 3.62 -6.25 3.77
N THR A 43 3.82 -7.47 4.24
CA THR A 43 4.41 -7.84 5.52
C THR A 43 5.94 -7.70 5.56
N VAL A 44 6.55 -6.78 4.81
CA VAL A 44 7.96 -6.91 4.43
C VAL A 44 8.97 -6.66 5.56
N ASP A 45 8.56 -6.06 6.66
CA ASP A 45 9.30 -6.08 7.93
C ASP A 45 8.53 -6.93 8.95
N MET A 46 8.42 -8.24 8.68
CA MET A 46 7.71 -9.16 9.57
C MET A 46 8.36 -9.10 10.97
N HIS A 47 7.66 -8.49 11.91
CA HIS A 47 7.92 -8.67 13.34
C HIS A 47 8.09 -10.16 13.66
N GLU A 48 8.91 -10.49 14.65
CA GLU A 48 9.28 -11.87 15.00
C GLU A 48 8.05 -12.78 15.18
N GLU A 49 6.97 -12.24 15.77
CA GLU A 49 5.68 -12.91 15.96
C GLU A 49 5.00 -13.33 14.64
N ARG A 50 5.11 -12.49 13.60
CA ARG A 50 4.56 -12.82 12.28
C ARG A 50 5.38 -13.91 11.61
N GLN A 51 6.70 -13.95 11.82
CA GLN A 51 7.53 -15.04 11.33
C GLN A 51 7.20 -16.37 12.01
N GLU A 52 6.91 -16.34 13.31
CA GLU A 52 6.47 -17.52 14.05
C GLU A 52 5.11 -18.03 13.54
N SER A 53 4.17 -17.13 13.28
CA SER A 53 2.87 -17.43 12.67
C SER A 53 3.03 -18.09 11.29
N LEU A 54 3.91 -17.56 10.43
CA LEU A 54 4.23 -18.15 9.13
C LEU A 54 4.87 -19.54 9.27
N ARG A 55 5.82 -19.72 10.20
CA ARG A 55 6.42 -21.05 10.47
C ARG A 55 5.36 -22.05 10.93
N SER A 56 4.44 -21.63 11.80
CA SER A 56 3.33 -22.45 12.27
C SER A 56 2.40 -22.87 11.12
N LEU A 57 2.08 -21.95 10.21
CA LEU A 57 1.31 -22.24 9.01
C LEU A 57 2.04 -23.26 8.09
N ILE A 58 3.35 -23.11 7.90
CA ILE A 58 4.16 -24.06 7.13
C ILE A 58 4.13 -25.45 7.79
N HIS A 59 4.33 -25.54 9.10
CA HIS A 59 4.28 -26.80 9.85
C HIS A 59 2.91 -27.48 9.73
N LEU A 60 1.82 -26.70 9.81
CA LEU A 60 0.47 -27.21 9.57
C LEU A 60 0.35 -27.82 8.16
N GLY A 61 0.86 -27.12 7.14
CA GLY A 61 0.87 -27.61 5.75
C GLY A 61 1.73 -28.86 5.50
N LEU A 62 2.69 -29.16 6.39
CA LEU A 62 3.50 -30.37 6.33
C LEU A 62 2.77 -31.62 6.87
N THR A 63 1.70 -31.45 7.66
CA THR A 63 0.95 -32.55 8.30
C THR A 63 0.42 -33.57 7.30
N CYS A 64 -0.34 -33.15 6.29
CA CYS A 64 -0.89 -34.04 5.27
C CYS A 64 -1.27 -33.30 3.98
N ARG A 65 -1.49 -34.05 2.89
CA ARG A 65 -1.83 -33.47 1.57
C ARG A 65 -3.13 -32.66 1.58
N LYS A 66 -4.11 -33.04 2.40
CA LYS A 66 -5.41 -32.34 2.49
C LYS A 66 -5.21 -30.95 3.09
N ILE A 67 -4.53 -30.86 4.23
CA ILE A 67 -4.22 -29.58 4.91
C ILE A 67 -3.31 -28.71 4.03
N ARG A 68 -2.30 -29.31 3.39
CA ARG A 68 -1.41 -28.59 2.47
C ARG A 68 -2.15 -27.83 1.36
N ARG A 69 -3.27 -28.36 0.87
CA ARG A 69 -4.07 -27.71 -0.17
C ARG A 69 -4.77 -26.44 0.33
N GLU A 70 -5.11 -26.38 1.61
CA GLU A 70 -5.72 -25.19 2.23
C GLU A 70 -4.68 -24.16 2.64
N VAL A 71 -3.50 -24.62 3.07
CA VAL A 71 -2.38 -23.76 3.46
C VAL A 71 -1.71 -23.11 2.25
N LYS A 72 -1.58 -23.84 1.13
CA LYS A 72 -0.82 -23.37 -0.04
C LYS A 72 -1.28 -22.01 -0.57
N PRO A 73 -2.59 -21.72 -0.76
CA PRO A 73 -3.04 -20.40 -1.19
C PRO A 73 -2.57 -19.27 -0.28
N LEU A 74 -2.61 -19.47 1.04
CA LEU A 74 -2.23 -18.44 2.01
C LEU A 74 -0.73 -18.13 1.96
N LEU A 75 0.11 -19.17 1.86
CA LEU A 75 1.58 -19.00 1.78
C LEU A 75 2.03 -18.18 0.58
N PHE A 76 1.28 -18.23 -0.53
CA PHE A 76 1.65 -17.58 -1.78
C PHE A 76 0.80 -16.35 -2.10
N THR A 77 -0.08 -15.90 -1.19
CA THR A 77 -0.95 -14.75 -1.44
C THR A 77 -0.16 -13.45 -1.58
N CYS A 78 0.85 -13.26 -0.72
CA CYS A 78 1.74 -12.11 -0.74
C CYS A 78 3.19 -12.61 -0.90
N VAL A 79 3.92 -12.08 -1.88
CA VAL A 79 5.30 -12.51 -2.17
C VAL A 79 6.23 -11.32 -2.37
N ARG A 80 7.49 -11.48 -1.98
CA ARG A 80 8.57 -10.51 -2.24
C ARG A 80 9.59 -11.14 -3.19
N VAL A 81 9.93 -10.41 -4.24
CA VAL A 81 10.95 -10.77 -5.22
C VAL A 81 12.17 -9.90 -4.96
N GLY A 82 13.15 -10.49 -4.26
CA GLY A 82 14.41 -9.84 -3.91
C GLY A 82 15.57 -10.15 -4.84
N THR A 83 15.43 -11.17 -5.70
CA THR A 83 16.48 -11.63 -6.60
C THR A 83 15.92 -12.02 -7.96
N VAL A 84 16.79 -12.06 -8.96
CA VAL A 84 16.42 -12.47 -10.31
C VAL A 84 16.04 -13.96 -10.32
N GLU A 85 16.77 -14.78 -9.58
CA GLU A 85 16.53 -16.21 -9.48
C GLU A 85 15.13 -16.47 -8.92
N CYS A 86 14.73 -15.69 -7.91
CA CYS A 86 13.37 -15.71 -7.39
C CYS A 86 12.37 -15.36 -8.51
N ALA A 87 12.57 -14.25 -9.24
CA ALA A 87 11.70 -13.86 -10.34
C ALA A 87 11.55 -14.97 -11.41
N LYS A 88 12.66 -15.58 -11.82
CA LYS A 88 12.68 -16.70 -12.79
C LYS A 88 11.95 -17.93 -12.25
N GLU A 89 12.18 -18.30 -11.00
CA GLU A 89 11.48 -19.41 -10.36
C GLU A 89 9.96 -19.16 -10.35
N MET A 90 9.51 -17.94 -10.07
CA MET A 90 8.08 -17.60 -10.10
C MET A 90 7.50 -17.77 -11.50
N ILE A 91 8.21 -17.27 -12.52
CA ILE A 91 7.80 -17.37 -13.92
C ILE A 91 7.68 -18.84 -14.35
N GLU A 92 8.66 -19.68 -14.00
CA GLU A 92 8.67 -21.10 -14.36
C GLU A 92 7.57 -21.90 -13.65
N ASN A 93 7.20 -21.49 -12.43
CA ASN A 93 6.26 -22.23 -11.57
C ASN A 93 4.85 -21.60 -11.49
N TYR A 94 4.51 -20.68 -12.39
CA TYR A 94 3.26 -19.90 -12.36
C TYR A 94 2.00 -20.77 -12.26
N ALA A 95 1.96 -21.90 -12.98
CA ALA A 95 0.82 -22.82 -13.01
C ALA A 95 0.59 -23.52 -11.65
N THR A 96 1.59 -23.54 -10.77
CA THR A 96 1.52 -24.26 -9.50
C THR A 96 1.13 -23.35 -8.34
N TRP A 97 1.67 -22.14 -8.26
CA TRP A 97 1.43 -21.23 -7.14
C TRP A 97 1.22 -19.77 -7.53
N GLY A 98 1.66 -19.33 -8.72
CA GLY A 98 1.44 -17.96 -9.21
C GLY A 98 -0.03 -17.56 -9.30
N VAL A 99 -0.94 -18.53 -9.48
CA VAL A 99 -2.40 -18.33 -9.44
C VAL A 99 -2.93 -17.85 -8.08
N TYR A 100 -2.19 -18.03 -6.99
CA TYR A 100 -2.62 -17.58 -5.65
C TYR A 100 -2.11 -16.19 -5.30
N VAL A 101 -1.13 -15.68 -6.05
CA VAL A 101 -0.50 -14.38 -5.76
C VAL A 101 -1.48 -13.25 -6.04
N ARG A 102 -1.74 -12.45 -5.02
CA ARG A 102 -2.57 -11.24 -5.07
C ARG A 102 -1.75 -9.98 -4.80
N SER A 103 -0.69 -10.07 -4.00
CA SER A 103 0.23 -8.98 -3.72
C SER A 103 1.66 -9.36 -4.05
N ILE A 104 2.39 -8.47 -4.72
CA ILE A 104 3.81 -8.63 -4.99
C ILE A 104 4.60 -7.38 -4.58
N ILE A 105 5.75 -7.63 -3.96
CA ILE A 105 6.79 -6.62 -3.76
C ILE A 105 7.98 -6.96 -4.64
N ILE A 106 8.44 -6.00 -5.42
CA ILE A 106 9.58 -6.13 -6.32
C ILE A 106 10.69 -5.25 -5.80
N ASP A 107 11.81 -5.87 -5.45
CA ASP A 107 13.02 -5.17 -5.05
C ASP A 107 13.92 -4.98 -6.27
N CYS A 108 14.00 -3.75 -6.76
CA CYS A 108 14.80 -3.48 -7.95
C CYS A 108 16.31 -3.49 -7.67
N SER A 109 16.75 -3.55 -6.41
CA SER A 109 18.16 -3.82 -6.06
C SER A 109 18.67 -5.14 -6.63
N MET A 110 17.77 -6.07 -7.00
CA MET A 110 18.15 -7.31 -7.70
C MET A 110 18.82 -7.09 -9.06
N PHE A 111 18.72 -5.89 -9.62
CA PHE A 111 19.36 -5.50 -10.88
C PHE A 111 20.68 -4.76 -10.69
N GLU A 112 21.05 -4.39 -9.47
CA GLU A 112 22.38 -3.90 -9.22
C GLU A 112 23.39 -4.94 -9.69
N ALA A 113 24.30 -4.52 -10.56
CA ALA A 113 25.49 -5.30 -10.83
C ALA A 113 26.12 -5.55 -9.47
N GLN A 114 26.15 -6.80 -9.02
CA GLN A 114 26.96 -7.18 -7.87
C GLN A 114 28.35 -6.68 -8.20
N GLN A 115 28.76 -5.56 -7.59
CA GLN A 115 30.16 -5.28 -7.42
C GLN A 115 30.65 -6.52 -6.68
N SER A 116 31.32 -7.40 -7.42
CA SER A 116 32.05 -8.51 -6.85
C SER A 116 32.76 -7.98 -5.63
N HIS A 117 32.58 -8.64 -4.49
CA HIS A 117 33.37 -8.42 -3.28
C HIS A 117 34.86 -8.27 -3.67
N GLU A 118 35.33 -7.04 -3.86
CA GLU A 118 36.74 -6.74 -4.19
C GLU A 118 37.66 -6.93 -2.97
N ASP A 119 37.12 -7.33 -1.82
CA ASP A 119 37.91 -7.50 -0.60
C ASP A 119 38.53 -8.91 -0.44
N PHE A 120 38.31 -9.87 -1.35
CA PHE A 120 38.79 -11.25 -1.10
C PHE A 120 39.68 -11.91 -2.17
N TYR A 121 39.76 -11.44 -3.42
CA TYR A 121 40.64 -12.05 -4.43
C TYR A 121 41.12 -11.02 -5.48
N PRO A 122 42.33 -10.45 -5.34
CA PRO A 122 42.85 -9.43 -6.27
C PRO A 122 43.39 -9.96 -7.62
N ASP A 123 43.32 -11.27 -7.90
CA ASP A 123 44.07 -11.88 -9.03
C ASP A 123 43.20 -12.70 -10.01
N LEU A 124 41.87 -12.53 -10.01
CA LEU A 124 41.03 -13.08 -11.09
C LEU A 124 40.65 -11.96 -12.04
N GLU A 125 41.22 -12.02 -13.26
CA GLU A 125 40.87 -11.17 -14.40
C GLU A 125 39.37 -10.89 -14.41
N GLU A 126 39.03 -9.59 -14.36
CA GLU A 126 37.69 -9.03 -14.38
C GLU A 126 36.79 -9.82 -15.35
N ALA A 127 35.98 -10.74 -14.83
CA ALA A 127 34.86 -11.24 -15.59
C ALA A 127 34.00 -10.01 -15.89
N PRO A 128 33.73 -9.67 -17.16
CA PRO A 128 32.89 -8.52 -17.46
C PRO A 128 31.52 -8.80 -16.84
N VAL A 129 31.24 -8.13 -15.72
CA VAL A 129 29.89 -8.05 -15.17
C VAL A 129 29.13 -7.24 -16.20
N ASN A 130 28.55 -7.91 -17.19
CA ASN A 130 27.67 -7.25 -18.15
C ASN A 130 26.49 -6.70 -17.34
N PRO A 131 26.37 -5.38 -17.16
CA PRO A 131 25.19 -4.82 -16.53
C PRO A 131 24.00 -5.21 -17.40
N ARG A 132 22.90 -5.66 -16.78
CA ARG A 132 21.69 -5.93 -17.55
C ARG A 132 21.23 -4.65 -18.19
N THR A 133 20.71 -4.78 -19.40
CA THR A 133 20.14 -3.63 -20.08
C THR A 133 18.71 -3.41 -19.57
N CYS A 134 18.23 -2.17 -19.61
CA CYS A 134 16.84 -1.85 -19.27
C CYS A 134 15.81 -2.67 -20.07
N TRP A 135 16.18 -3.13 -21.28
CA TRP A 135 15.38 -4.05 -22.09
C TRP A 135 15.23 -5.44 -21.45
N GLU A 136 16.33 -5.99 -20.92
CA GLU A 136 16.34 -7.30 -20.27
C GLU A 136 15.60 -7.26 -18.92
N GLU A 137 15.82 -6.19 -18.14
CA GLU A 137 15.15 -5.97 -16.86
C GLU A 137 13.65 -5.80 -17.06
N SER A 138 13.25 -4.93 -18.00
CA SER A 138 11.85 -4.74 -18.37
C SER A 138 11.22 -6.05 -18.85
N ALA A 139 11.90 -6.81 -19.71
CA ALA A 139 11.36 -8.08 -20.22
C ALA A 139 11.15 -9.12 -19.10
N LEU A 140 12.05 -9.18 -18.12
CA LEU A 140 11.89 -10.03 -16.94
C LEU A 140 10.66 -9.60 -16.12
N LEU A 141 10.51 -8.31 -15.85
CA LEU A 141 9.38 -7.78 -15.07
C LEU A 141 8.05 -7.98 -15.79
N VAL A 142 7.99 -7.76 -17.10
CA VAL A 142 6.81 -8.05 -17.93
C VAL A 142 6.44 -9.53 -17.83
N SER A 143 7.42 -10.42 -17.97
CA SER A 143 7.20 -11.87 -17.87
C SER A 143 6.69 -12.28 -16.49
N LEU A 144 7.29 -11.72 -15.43
CA LEU A 144 6.88 -11.93 -14.04
C LEU A 144 5.44 -11.48 -13.81
N LEU A 145 5.09 -10.25 -14.17
CA LEU A 145 3.75 -9.71 -13.91
C LEU A 145 2.66 -10.35 -14.77
N THR A 146 3.02 -10.82 -15.97
CA THR A 146 2.11 -11.59 -16.84
C THR A 146 1.85 -13.00 -16.29
N ALA A 147 2.82 -13.60 -15.59
CA ALA A 147 2.68 -14.90 -14.97
C ALA A 147 1.72 -14.93 -13.75
N LEU A 148 1.29 -13.76 -13.26
CA LEU A 148 0.45 -13.61 -12.06
C LEU A 148 -0.96 -13.14 -12.43
N PRO A 149 -1.91 -14.05 -12.77
CA PRO A 149 -3.21 -13.68 -13.31
C PRO A 149 -4.15 -13.02 -12.29
N ASN A 150 -3.98 -13.28 -11.00
CA ASN A 150 -4.83 -12.75 -9.92
C ASN A 150 -4.19 -11.60 -9.13
N LEU A 151 -3.14 -11.00 -9.69
CA LEU A 151 -2.43 -9.90 -9.05
C LEU A 151 -3.31 -8.64 -8.94
N GLU A 152 -3.40 -8.09 -7.73
CA GLU A 152 -4.20 -6.91 -7.41
C GLU A 152 -3.36 -5.78 -6.77
N HIS A 153 -2.25 -6.12 -6.13
CA HIS A 153 -1.42 -5.16 -5.39
C HIS A 153 0.05 -5.29 -5.81
N ILE A 154 0.68 -4.16 -6.10
CA ILE A 154 2.09 -4.11 -6.54
C ILE A 154 2.81 -3.03 -5.76
N SER A 155 3.99 -3.36 -5.23
CA SER A 155 4.91 -2.38 -4.66
C SER A 155 6.30 -2.52 -5.28
N PHE A 156 6.89 -1.41 -5.70
CA PHE A 156 8.29 -1.35 -6.13
C PHE A 156 9.15 -0.69 -5.06
N PHE A 157 10.28 -1.32 -4.76
CA PHE A 157 11.44 -0.66 -4.18
C PHE A 157 12.38 -0.29 -5.32
N ALA A 158 12.24 0.92 -5.81
CA ALA A 158 12.90 1.48 -6.99
C ALA A 158 14.33 1.97 -6.69
N ASP A 159 14.95 1.47 -5.62
CA ASP A 159 16.28 1.87 -5.14
C ASP A 159 17.35 1.76 -6.24
N ALA A 160 17.18 0.79 -7.16
CA ALA A 160 18.12 0.54 -8.26
C ALA A 160 17.45 0.12 -9.57
N SER A 161 16.28 0.67 -9.91
CA SER A 161 15.74 0.57 -11.27
C SER A 161 15.93 1.90 -11.98
N ASP A 162 16.30 1.89 -13.25
CA ASP A 162 16.23 3.11 -14.06
C ASP A 162 14.77 3.39 -14.42
N ASP A 163 14.43 4.67 -14.58
CA ASP A 163 13.09 5.07 -14.99
C ASP A 163 12.71 4.46 -16.34
N THR A 164 13.71 4.20 -17.19
CA THR A 164 13.55 3.58 -18.51
C THR A 164 13.00 2.16 -18.38
N THR A 165 13.52 1.32 -17.47
CA THR A 165 13.05 -0.05 -17.25
C THR A 165 11.60 -0.08 -16.84
N LEU A 166 11.21 0.71 -15.83
CA LEU A 166 9.81 0.75 -15.38
C LEU A 166 8.89 1.32 -16.46
N SER A 167 9.33 2.35 -17.17
CA SER A 167 8.56 2.94 -18.29
C SER A 167 8.34 1.94 -19.41
N LEU A 168 9.39 1.22 -19.83
CA LEU A 168 9.32 0.17 -20.85
C LEU A 168 8.41 -0.98 -20.40
N MET A 169 8.51 -1.38 -19.14
CA MET A 169 7.68 -2.43 -18.55
C MET A 169 6.20 -2.04 -18.60
N PHE A 170 5.84 -0.83 -18.14
CA PHE A 170 4.46 -0.38 -18.17
C PHE A 170 3.95 -0.16 -19.59
N ALA A 171 4.78 0.36 -20.51
CA ALA A 171 4.42 0.49 -21.92
C ALA A 171 4.12 -0.88 -22.57
N ALA A 172 4.85 -1.94 -22.18
CA ALA A 172 4.61 -3.29 -22.66
C ALA A 172 3.36 -3.95 -22.03
N LEU A 173 3.11 -3.73 -20.73
CA LEU A 173 1.95 -4.28 -20.02
C LEU A 173 0.63 -3.55 -20.34
N ILE A 174 0.73 -2.33 -20.84
CA ILE A 174 -0.41 -1.45 -21.12
C ILE A 174 -0.25 -0.94 -22.54
N PRO A 175 -0.67 -1.73 -23.54
CA PRO A 175 -0.63 -1.30 -24.92
C PRO A 175 -1.42 -0.01 -25.05
N SER A 176 -0.77 1.07 -25.46
CA SER A 176 -1.48 2.28 -25.87
C SER A 176 -2.42 1.88 -26.99
N ALA A 177 -3.72 2.16 -26.86
CA ALA A 177 -4.70 1.91 -27.90
C ALA A 177 -4.20 2.58 -29.20
N ARG A 178 -3.54 1.82 -30.07
CA ARG A 178 -3.15 2.34 -31.37
C ARG A 178 -4.46 2.58 -32.11
N PRO A 179 -4.68 3.77 -32.73
CA PRO A 179 -5.65 3.84 -33.80
C PRO A 179 -5.24 2.75 -34.79
N SER A 180 -6.19 1.91 -35.18
CA SER A 180 -6.01 0.82 -36.15
C SER A 180 -5.46 1.37 -37.47
N ALA A 181 -4.15 1.57 -37.54
CA ALA A 181 -3.44 1.98 -38.73
C ALA A 181 -2.77 0.73 -39.30
N SER A 182 -3.43 0.18 -40.30
CA SER A 182 -2.84 -0.76 -41.26
C SER A 182 -1.49 -0.22 -41.76
N GLY A 183 -0.39 -0.94 -41.54
CA GLY A 183 0.87 -0.64 -42.21
C GLY A 183 2.15 -1.05 -41.48
N ALA A 184 2.63 -2.24 -41.83
CA ALA A 184 4.02 -2.67 -41.99
C ALA A 184 5.11 -2.34 -40.92
N ASN A 185 5.65 -3.45 -40.39
CA ASN A 185 7.00 -3.69 -39.86
C ASN A 185 7.38 -3.15 -38.47
N SER A 186 7.43 -4.06 -37.48
CA SER A 186 8.64 -4.43 -36.71
C SER A 186 8.26 -4.95 -35.30
N PHE A 187 8.76 -6.14 -34.95
CA PHE A 187 8.58 -6.93 -33.71
C PHE A 187 7.16 -7.37 -33.36
N SER A 188 6.82 -8.63 -33.69
CA SER A 188 5.55 -9.27 -33.36
C SER A 188 5.50 -9.68 -31.88
N TRP A 189 4.93 -8.81 -31.05
CA TRP A 189 4.36 -9.17 -29.73
C TRP A 189 2.97 -9.83 -29.85
N GLN A 190 2.55 -10.19 -31.06
CA GLN A 190 1.22 -10.76 -31.38
C GLN A 190 0.98 -12.19 -30.87
N SER A 191 1.89 -12.79 -30.09
CA SER A 191 1.68 -14.12 -29.50
C SER A 191 0.88 -14.09 -28.18
N LEU A 192 0.47 -12.91 -27.69
CA LEU A 192 -0.35 -12.75 -26.48
C LEU A 192 -1.81 -12.35 -26.77
N GLU A 193 -2.15 -12.08 -28.03
CA GLU A 193 -3.52 -11.71 -28.45
C GLU A 193 -4.36 -12.92 -28.91
N ASP A 194 -3.77 -14.12 -29.05
CA ASP A 194 -4.48 -15.31 -29.55
C ASP A 194 -5.13 -16.19 -28.44
N THR A 195 -5.26 -15.67 -27.22
CA THR A 195 -6.11 -16.24 -26.15
C THR A 195 -7.38 -15.40 -25.93
N ASP A 196 -7.98 -14.92 -27.02
CA ASP A 196 -9.24 -14.16 -27.03
C ASP A 196 -10.50 -15.01 -26.74
N SER A 197 -10.35 -16.13 -26.03
CA SER A 197 -11.45 -17.00 -25.57
C SER A 197 -11.50 -17.22 -24.05
N THR A 198 -10.65 -16.54 -23.28
CA THR A 198 -10.70 -16.55 -21.81
C THR A 198 -10.64 -15.11 -21.32
N GLY A 199 -11.70 -14.64 -20.65
CA GLY A 199 -11.88 -13.26 -20.19
C GLY A 199 -10.86 -12.77 -19.16
N HIS A 200 -9.59 -12.67 -19.55
CA HIS A 200 -8.52 -12.12 -18.75
C HIS A 200 -8.66 -10.60 -18.69
N VAL A 201 -8.80 -10.09 -17.47
CA VAL A 201 -8.85 -8.65 -17.21
C VAL A 201 -7.46 -8.05 -17.49
N PRO A 202 -7.34 -6.98 -18.31
CA PRO A 202 -6.06 -6.34 -18.62
C PRO A 202 -5.28 -5.95 -17.35
N PHE A 203 -3.93 -5.97 -17.41
CA PHE A 203 -3.06 -5.69 -16.26
C PHE A 203 -3.48 -4.44 -15.49
N ALA A 204 -3.57 -3.27 -16.15
CA ALA A 204 -3.92 -2.02 -15.49
C ALA A 204 -5.31 -2.02 -14.85
N GLN A 205 -6.25 -2.81 -15.39
CA GLN A 205 -7.60 -2.95 -14.82
C GLN A 205 -7.62 -3.90 -13.60
N ARG A 206 -6.63 -4.78 -13.44
CA ARG A 206 -6.56 -5.69 -12.28
C ARG A 206 -6.03 -5.01 -11.02
N ILE A 207 -5.13 -4.03 -11.18
CA ILE A 207 -4.43 -3.42 -10.05
C ILE A 207 -5.34 -2.48 -9.27
N LYS A 208 -5.42 -2.71 -7.96
CA LYS A 208 -6.20 -1.94 -6.99
C LYS A 208 -5.31 -1.11 -6.06
N SER A 209 -4.09 -1.59 -5.80
CA SER A 209 -3.10 -0.88 -4.97
C SER A 209 -1.74 -0.83 -5.66
N PHE A 210 -1.10 0.33 -5.61
CA PHE A 210 0.23 0.54 -6.15
C PHE A 210 1.10 1.32 -5.17
N GLY A 211 2.32 0.83 -4.94
CA GLY A 211 3.34 1.53 -4.18
C GLY A 211 4.60 1.74 -5.00
N TRP A 212 5.11 2.97 -4.98
CA TRP A 212 6.41 3.32 -5.53
C TRP A 212 7.27 3.87 -4.39
N ARG A 213 8.42 3.23 -4.15
CA ARG A 213 9.28 3.56 -3.01
C ARG A 213 10.73 3.71 -3.45
N GLN A 214 11.37 4.78 -3.00
CA GLN A 214 12.80 5.00 -3.17
C GLN A 214 13.40 5.34 -1.80
N ARG A 215 14.12 4.37 -1.22
CA ARG A 215 14.77 4.40 0.09
C ARG A 215 16.29 4.50 0.00
N ALA A 216 16.87 4.45 -1.20
CA ALA A 216 18.29 4.66 -1.40
C ALA A 216 18.55 5.56 -2.61
N SER A 217 19.76 6.11 -2.63
CA SER A 217 20.24 6.82 -3.80
C SER A 217 20.38 5.88 -4.99
N PRO A 218 19.86 6.25 -6.18
CA PRO A 218 20.06 5.42 -7.36
C PRO A 218 21.56 5.34 -7.65
N PRO A 219 22.08 4.18 -8.09
CA PRO A 219 23.52 4.03 -8.34
C PRO A 219 24.02 5.04 -9.37
N GLN A 220 25.28 5.48 -9.24
CA GLN A 220 25.85 6.63 -9.99
C GLN A 220 25.83 6.50 -11.53
N PHE A 221 25.59 5.31 -12.08
CA PHE A 221 25.60 5.02 -13.51
C PHE A 221 24.20 4.82 -14.13
N PHE A 222 23.14 4.99 -13.35
CA PHE A 222 21.77 4.81 -13.83
C PHE A 222 21.33 5.97 -14.74
N HIS A 223 20.67 5.64 -15.85
CA HIS A 223 20.07 6.61 -16.75
C HIS A 223 18.81 7.20 -16.10
N GLN A 224 18.96 8.32 -15.39
CA GLN A 224 17.83 9.15 -15.01
C GLN A 224 17.31 9.88 -16.26
N PHE A 225 15.99 9.93 -16.46
CA PHE A 225 15.46 10.92 -17.40
C PHE A 225 15.98 12.29 -16.98
N SER A 226 16.38 13.12 -17.94
CA SER A 226 16.78 14.50 -17.65
C SER A 226 15.63 15.25 -16.98
N GLN A 227 15.67 15.36 -15.64
CA GLN A 227 14.99 16.33 -14.79
C GLN A 227 13.55 16.72 -15.18
N THR A 228 12.59 15.78 -15.19
CA THR A 228 11.17 16.15 -15.42
C THR A 228 10.26 15.83 -14.24
N SER A 229 10.39 14.66 -13.59
CA SER A 229 9.68 14.34 -12.34
C SER A 229 10.19 13.03 -11.74
N THR A 230 10.25 12.93 -10.41
CA THR A 230 10.63 11.69 -9.68
C THR A 230 9.74 10.50 -10.06
N PHE A 231 8.47 10.75 -10.39
CA PHE A 231 7.48 9.70 -10.64
C PHE A 231 7.14 9.51 -12.12
N ILE A 232 7.95 10.07 -13.05
CA ILE A 232 7.59 10.05 -14.48
C ILE A 232 7.39 8.63 -15.02
N CYS A 233 8.15 7.66 -14.51
CA CYS A 233 8.10 6.27 -14.97
C CYS A 233 6.76 5.57 -14.68
N ILE A 234 5.93 6.10 -13.78
CA ILE A 234 4.63 5.51 -13.44
C ILE A 234 3.44 6.22 -14.10
N TYR A 235 3.64 7.35 -14.80
CA TYR A 235 2.53 8.15 -15.34
C TYR A 235 1.63 7.36 -16.29
N HIS A 236 2.23 6.59 -17.21
CA HIS A 236 1.49 5.73 -18.14
C HIS A 236 0.63 4.71 -17.39
N PHE A 237 1.17 4.07 -16.36
CA PHE A 237 0.42 3.15 -15.53
C PHE A 237 -0.74 3.84 -14.79
N ILE A 238 -0.46 4.95 -14.12
CA ILE A 238 -1.45 5.70 -13.34
C ILE A 238 -2.62 6.12 -14.21
N ARG A 239 -2.37 6.61 -15.43
CA ARG A 239 -3.40 7.02 -16.39
C ARG A 239 -4.33 5.87 -16.85
N HIS A 240 -3.86 4.63 -16.80
CA HIS A 240 -4.60 3.46 -17.26
C HIS A 240 -5.13 2.57 -16.14
N ALA A 241 -4.68 2.78 -14.89
CA ALA A 241 -5.08 2.01 -13.73
C ALA A 241 -6.45 2.44 -13.19
N VAL A 242 -7.52 2.13 -13.91
CA VAL A 242 -8.89 2.59 -13.62
C VAL A 242 -9.46 2.09 -12.28
N ASN A 243 -8.93 0.98 -11.76
CA ASN A 243 -9.38 0.38 -10.49
C ASN A 243 -8.47 0.70 -9.31
N LEU A 244 -7.39 1.49 -9.53
CA LEU A 244 -6.47 1.91 -8.49
C LEU A 244 -7.19 2.81 -7.48
N SER A 245 -7.30 2.31 -6.25
CA SER A 245 -7.91 2.98 -5.10
C SER A 245 -6.93 3.21 -3.96
N PHE A 246 -5.70 2.69 -4.05
CA PHE A 246 -4.64 2.95 -3.08
C PHE A 246 -3.32 3.26 -3.77
N LEU A 247 -2.70 4.38 -3.40
CA LEU A 247 -1.45 4.85 -3.99
C LEU A 247 -0.46 5.27 -2.90
N VAL A 248 0.76 4.74 -2.97
CA VAL A 248 1.89 5.14 -2.13
C VAL A 248 2.96 5.79 -2.99
N LEU A 249 3.35 7.00 -2.62
CA LEU A 249 4.49 7.72 -3.18
C LEU A 249 5.49 7.95 -2.04
N ASP A 250 6.56 7.16 -2.02
CA ASP A 250 7.54 7.14 -0.94
C ASP A 250 8.93 7.49 -1.47
N THR A 251 9.50 8.60 -0.98
CA THR A 251 10.86 9.04 -1.29
C THR A 251 11.67 9.25 -0.03
N ASN A 252 11.59 8.34 0.94
CA ASN A 252 12.15 8.45 2.29
C ASN A 252 13.57 9.08 2.40
N THR A 253 14.44 8.92 1.41
CA THR A 253 15.80 9.48 1.41
C THR A 253 15.98 10.84 0.74
N TYR A 254 14.96 11.35 0.05
CA TYR A 254 15.05 12.56 -0.77
C TYR A 254 13.86 13.46 -0.61
N VAL A 255 14.10 14.77 -0.74
CA VAL A 255 13.03 15.75 -0.79
C VAL A 255 12.31 15.64 -2.14
N THR A 256 11.04 15.22 -2.10
CA THR A 256 10.16 15.19 -3.27
C THR A 256 9.57 16.57 -3.51
N ALA A 257 9.66 17.05 -4.75
CA ALA A 257 8.99 18.29 -5.14
C ALA A 257 7.46 18.10 -5.11
N SER A 258 6.73 19.03 -4.49
CA SER A 258 5.25 19.06 -4.53
C SER A 258 4.67 18.91 -5.94
N SER A 259 5.33 19.50 -6.95
CA SER A 259 4.93 19.40 -8.36
C SER A 259 4.92 17.98 -8.91
N ASP A 260 5.81 17.10 -8.42
CA ASP A 260 5.90 15.71 -8.85
C ASP A 260 4.69 14.92 -8.38
N ILE A 261 4.31 15.10 -7.11
CA ILE A 261 3.10 14.48 -6.53
C ILE A 261 1.86 14.97 -7.29
N LEU A 262 1.74 16.29 -7.48
CA LEU A 262 0.60 16.87 -8.20
C LEU A 262 0.52 16.36 -9.65
N ALA A 263 1.65 16.14 -10.32
CA ALA A 263 1.66 15.60 -11.68
C ALA A 263 1.16 14.15 -11.74
N VAL A 264 1.50 13.30 -10.76
CA VAL A 264 0.91 11.96 -10.63
C VAL A 264 -0.61 12.04 -10.47
N LEU A 265 -1.08 12.95 -9.61
CA LEU A 265 -2.51 13.14 -9.37
C LEU A 265 -3.26 13.69 -10.59
N ARG A 266 -2.61 14.51 -11.43
CA ARG A 266 -3.19 14.94 -12.73
C ARG A 266 -3.39 13.76 -13.67
N GLU A 267 -2.42 12.85 -13.77
CA GLU A 267 -2.59 11.62 -14.57
C GLU A 267 -3.69 10.73 -13.99
N LEU A 268 -3.80 10.66 -12.66
CA LEU A 268 -4.86 9.93 -11.97
C LEU A 268 -6.25 10.54 -12.24
N ALA A 269 -6.35 11.88 -12.29
CA ALA A 269 -7.57 12.62 -12.61
C ALA A 269 -7.95 12.46 -14.09
N ALA A 270 -6.98 12.27 -14.98
CA ALA A 270 -7.18 12.09 -16.41
C ALA A 270 -7.65 10.68 -16.80
N ARG A 271 -7.72 9.74 -15.85
CA ARG A 271 -8.23 8.37 -16.07
C ARG A 271 -9.66 8.37 -16.59
N GLU A 272 -9.95 7.43 -17.48
CA GLU A 272 -11.33 7.10 -17.85
C GLU A 272 -12.13 6.67 -16.62
N VAL A 273 -13.35 7.21 -16.49
CA VAL A 273 -14.25 6.90 -15.38
C VAL A 273 -14.96 5.58 -15.68
N PRO A 274 -14.84 4.55 -14.84
CA PRO A 274 -15.60 3.32 -15.01
C PRO A 274 -17.11 3.56 -14.95
N ALA A 275 -17.91 2.68 -15.56
CA ALA A 275 -19.38 2.78 -15.55
C ALA A 275 -20.03 2.78 -14.14
N GLY A 276 -19.27 2.41 -13.10
CA GLY A 276 -19.67 2.46 -11.69
C GLY A 276 -19.12 3.65 -10.90
N GLY A 277 -18.51 4.63 -11.56
CA GLY A 277 -17.82 5.75 -10.91
C GLY A 277 -16.38 5.41 -10.51
N ARG A 278 -15.66 6.42 -10.01
CA ARG A 278 -14.31 6.24 -9.46
C ARG A 278 -14.42 5.71 -8.03
N LYS A 279 -13.48 4.84 -7.66
CA LYS A 279 -13.26 4.53 -6.25
C LYS A 279 -12.47 5.68 -5.64
N ARG A 280 -12.88 6.09 -4.43
CA ARG A 280 -12.13 7.06 -3.62
C ARG A 280 -10.70 6.59 -3.45
N LEU A 281 -9.77 7.52 -3.58
CA LEU A 281 -8.35 7.28 -3.42
C LEU A 281 -7.97 7.28 -1.94
N SER A 282 -7.23 6.27 -1.53
CA SER A 282 -6.41 6.30 -0.33
C SER A 282 -4.97 6.62 -0.74
N LEU A 283 -4.51 7.82 -0.39
CA LEU A 283 -3.23 8.38 -0.81
C LEU A 283 -2.28 8.40 0.37
N MET A 284 -1.13 7.78 0.21
CA MET A 284 -0.03 7.85 1.16
C MET A 284 1.18 8.53 0.53
N LEU A 285 1.60 9.63 1.16
CA LEU A 285 2.78 10.39 0.82
C LEU A 285 3.80 10.14 1.92
N CYS A 286 4.92 9.50 1.57
CA CYS A 286 6.02 9.26 2.49
C CYS A 286 7.26 10.01 2.04
N GLY A 287 8.02 10.52 3.01
CA GLY A 287 9.24 11.26 2.74
C GLY A 287 9.05 12.77 2.87
N PRO A 288 10.15 13.52 2.86
CA PRO A 288 10.09 14.96 2.92
C PRO A 288 9.56 15.55 1.61
N ILE A 289 8.58 16.45 1.71
CA ILE A 289 7.98 17.13 0.55
C ILE A 289 8.43 18.60 0.54
N ASP A 290 9.11 19.02 -0.53
CA ASP A 290 9.45 20.43 -0.77
C ASP A 290 8.18 21.20 -1.14
N GLY A 291 7.98 22.36 -0.50
CA GLY A 291 6.74 23.12 -0.61
C GLY A 291 5.55 22.50 0.14
N TRP A 292 5.80 21.66 1.17
CA TRP A 292 4.79 21.19 2.12
C TRP A 292 4.22 22.38 2.94
N GLU A 293 3.32 23.11 2.30
CA GLU A 293 2.69 24.32 2.81
C GLU A 293 1.21 24.33 2.40
N ALA A 294 0.45 25.33 2.87
CA ALA A 294 -0.96 25.46 2.55
C ALA A 294 -1.22 25.47 1.03
N ASP A 295 -0.32 26.04 0.24
CA ASP A 295 -0.41 26.06 -1.22
C ASP A 295 -0.36 24.64 -1.83
N PHE A 296 0.48 23.74 -1.30
CA PHE A 296 0.49 22.36 -1.76
C PHE A 296 -0.84 21.66 -1.45
N LEU A 297 -1.36 21.82 -0.24
CA LEU A 297 -2.63 21.21 0.16
C LEU A 297 -3.83 21.79 -0.59
N HIS A 298 -3.80 23.07 -0.96
CA HIS A 298 -4.80 23.67 -1.83
C HIS A 298 -4.75 23.07 -3.23
N ASN A 299 -3.56 23.00 -3.82
CA ASN A 299 -3.35 22.41 -5.14
C ASN A 299 -3.67 20.91 -5.17
N LEU A 300 -3.49 20.20 -4.06
CA LEU A 300 -3.87 18.79 -3.90
C LEU A 300 -5.37 18.63 -4.13
N GLY A 301 -6.18 19.40 -3.40
CA GLY A 301 -7.64 19.39 -3.53
C GLY A 301 -8.14 19.82 -4.91
N ASP A 302 -7.51 20.84 -5.51
CA ASP A 302 -7.86 21.29 -6.86
C ASP A 302 -7.51 20.26 -7.95
N THR A 303 -6.47 19.46 -7.73
CA THR A 303 -5.96 18.51 -8.72
C THR A 303 -6.73 17.19 -8.70
N TYR A 304 -7.07 16.69 -7.51
CA TYR A 304 -7.77 15.42 -7.33
C TYR A 304 -8.63 15.48 -6.06
N ASP A 305 -9.94 15.67 -6.24
CA ASP A 305 -10.91 15.88 -5.16
C ASP A 305 -11.46 14.58 -4.55
N ASP A 306 -11.33 13.46 -5.27
CA ASP A 306 -11.86 12.15 -4.87
C ASP A 306 -10.92 11.37 -3.91
N ILE A 307 -10.29 12.08 -2.97
CA ILE A 307 -9.45 11.49 -1.90
C ILE A 307 -10.34 11.15 -0.71
N GLY A 308 -10.38 9.87 -0.33
CA GLY A 308 -11.07 9.37 0.85
C GLY A 308 -10.18 9.23 2.07
N GLU A 309 -8.91 8.86 1.86
CA GLU A 309 -7.96 8.69 2.94
C GLU A 309 -6.65 9.37 2.56
N LEU A 310 -6.07 10.12 3.49
CA LEU A 310 -4.83 10.85 3.26
C LEU A 310 -3.86 10.59 4.41
N PHE A 311 -2.71 10.00 4.06
CA PHE A 311 -1.61 9.73 4.96
C PHE A 311 -0.42 10.55 4.50
N ILE A 312 0.11 11.37 5.38
CA ILE A 312 1.22 12.27 5.07
C ILE A 312 2.29 12.01 6.10
N ASP A 313 3.18 11.09 5.79
CA ASP A 313 4.29 10.72 6.64
C ASP A 313 5.54 11.46 6.17
N ARG A 314 5.91 12.52 6.88
CA ARG A 314 7.05 13.37 6.53
C ARG A 314 8.21 13.09 7.49
N PRO A 315 9.13 12.17 7.16
CA PRO A 315 10.44 12.15 7.79
C PRO A 315 11.30 13.26 7.16
N MET A 316 11.44 14.41 7.83
CA MET A 316 12.67 15.21 7.68
C MET A 316 13.67 14.76 8.72
N GLU A 317 14.95 14.90 8.39
CA GLU A 317 16.11 14.71 9.27
C GLU A 317 15.81 14.96 10.77
N GLY A 318 15.48 13.87 11.48
CA GLY A 318 15.77 13.68 12.89
C GLY A 318 14.93 14.39 13.97
N SER A 319 13.85 15.13 13.68
CA SER A 319 12.98 15.59 14.78
C SER A 319 11.49 15.69 14.45
N MET A 320 10.69 15.01 15.27
CA MET A 320 9.26 15.31 15.41
C MET A 320 9.09 16.75 15.89
N ILE A 321 8.16 17.49 15.29
CA ILE A 321 7.83 18.85 15.71
C ILE A 321 6.87 18.73 16.90
N PRO A 322 7.28 19.09 18.13
CA PRO A 322 6.39 19.01 19.28
C PRO A 322 5.28 20.06 19.16
N VAL A 323 4.06 19.65 19.46
CA VAL A 323 2.87 20.51 19.51
C VAL A 323 2.34 20.46 20.95
N SER A 324 2.35 21.61 21.63
CA SER A 324 1.97 21.69 23.05
C SER A 324 1.06 22.88 23.38
N GLY A 325 1.19 23.98 22.62
CA GLY A 325 0.44 25.22 22.85
C GLY A 325 -0.82 25.39 21.98
N GLU A 326 -1.61 26.42 22.26
CA GLU A 326 -2.74 26.84 21.40
C GLU A 326 -2.24 27.46 20.08
N GLU A 327 -1.12 28.17 20.11
CA GLU A 327 -0.50 28.77 18.93
C GLU A 327 -0.07 27.69 17.92
N ASP A 328 0.62 26.65 18.38
CA ASP A 328 1.03 25.51 17.54
C ASP A 328 -0.18 24.82 16.89
N VAL A 329 -1.26 24.64 17.67
CA VAL A 329 -2.52 24.06 17.19
C VAL A 329 -3.15 24.96 16.13
N GLY A 330 -3.16 26.29 16.35
CA GLY A 330 -3.66 27.27 15.37
C GLY A 330 -2.89 27.23 14.06
N LEU A 331 -1.55 27.24 14.11
CA LEU A 331 -0.69 27.17 12.92
C LEU A 331 -0.92 25.88 12.12
N LEU A 332 -1.08 24.74 12.81
CA LEU A 332 -1.35 23.47 12.14
C LEU A 332 -2.75 23.42 11.52
N LEU A 333 -3.74 24.06 12.17
CA LEU A 333 -5.09 24.20 11.61
C LEU A 333 -5.10 25.07 10.36
N ASP A 334 -4.36 26.17 10.35
CA ASP A 334 -4.22 27.02 9.17
C ASP A 334 -3.54 26.26 8.02
N LEU A 335 -2.51 25.46 8.33
CA LEU A 335 -1.83 24.61 7.35
C LEU A 335 -2.79 23.63 6.67
N ILE A 336 -3.62 22.92 7.45
CA ILE A 336 -4.52 21.87 6.93
C ILE A 336 -5.88 22.39 6.47
N GLN A 337 -6.19 23.67 6.69
CA GLN A 337 -7.43 24.31 6.23
C GLN A 337 -7.77 23.98 4.76
N PRO A 338 -6.82 23.92 3.81
CA PRO A 338 -7.13 23.60 2.42
C PRO A 338 -7.72 22.20 2.21
N LEU A 339 -7.50 21.26 3.13
CA LEU A 339 -8.10 19.91 3.08
C LEU A 339 -9.63 19.92 3.21
N THR A 340 -10.24 21.04 3.62
CA THR A 340 -11.70 21.22 3.64
C THR A 340 -12.35 21.09 2.26
N SER A 341 -11.59 21.27 1.19
CA SER A 341 -12.01 21.04 -0.20
C SER A 341 -12.21 19.54 -0.51
N LEU A 342 -11.57 18.63 0.23
CA LEU A 342 -11.67 17.19 0.03
C LEU A 342 -12.94 16.64 0.71
N HIS A 343 -14.08 16.77 0.05
CA HIS A 343 -15.40 16.40 0.59
C HIS A 343 -15.58 14.91 0.92
N HIS A 344 -14.69 14.06 0.42
CA HIS A 344 -14.71 12.62 0.64
C HIS A 344 -13.72 12.15 1.70
N LEU A 345 -12.87 13.04 2.22
CA LEU A 345 -11.82 12.72 3.18
C LEU A 345 -12.43 12.25 4.51
N HIS A 346 -12.39 10.95 4.77
CA HIS A 346 -12.88 10.33 6.00
C HIS A 346 -11.77 9.86 6.93
N LEU A 347 -10.53 9.74 6.45
CA LEU A 347 -9.37 9.41 7.26
C LEU A 347 -8.18 10.35 6.96
N LEU A 348 -7.59 10.94 7.99
CA LEU A 348 -6.40 11.78 7.88
C LEU A 348 -5.32 11.36 8.89
N GLN A 349 -4.11 11.09 8.43
CA GLN A 349 -2.94 10.95 9.29
C GLN A 349 -1.86 11.94 8.86
N VAL A 350 -1.30 12.69 9.82
CA VAL A 350 -0.19 13.62 9.57
C VAL A 350 0.99 13.21 10.46
N GLY A 351 1.95 12.50 9.87
CA GLY A 351 3.23 12.11 10.45
C GLY A 351 4.25 13.24 10.36
N SER A 352 4.51 13.90 11.49
CA SER A 352 5.59 14.90 11.70
C SER A 352 5.40 15.66 13.01
N TYR A 353 4.14 15.79 13.44
CA TYR A 353 3.76 16.61 14.59
C TYR A 353 3.44 15.70 15.77
N ALA A 354 4.27 15.77 16.80
CA ALA A 354 4.09 14.99 18.03
C ALA A 354 3.32 15.81 19.05
N PHE A 355 2.16 15.32 19.44
CA PHE A 355 1.26 16.04 20.34
C PHE A 355 1.42 15.54 21.78
N ASP A 356 1.47 16.49 22.72
CA ASP A 356 1.10 16.16 24.08
C ASP A 356 -0.41 15.85 24.17
N THR A 357 -0.84 15.19 25.26
CA THR A 357 -2.24 14.77 25.40
C THR A 357 -3.23 15.94 25.33
N PRO A 358 -2.99 17.10 25.99
CA PRO A 358 -3.87 18.27 25.87
C PRO A 358 -3.97 18.85 24.46
N ALA A 359 -2.84 19.05 23.76
CA ALA A 359 -2.83 19.59 22.42
C ALA A 359 -3.48 18.64 21.42
N ARG A 360 -3.28 17.33 21.58
CA ARG A 360 -3.90 16.29 20.76
C ARG A 360 -5.43 16.38 20.80
N LEU A 361 -6.01 16.42 22.00
CA LEU A 361 -7.46 16.50 22.17
C LEU A 361 -8.03 17.81 21.60
N ARG A 362 -7.34 18.94 21.81
CA ARG A 362 -7.74 20.23 21.22
C ARG A 362 -7.69 20.19 19.71
N PHE A 363 -6.59 19.70 19.13
CA PHE A 363 -6.43 19.63 17.69
C PHE A 363 -7.48 18.71 17.07
N ALA A 364 -7.66 17.50 17.61
CA ALA A 364 -8.68 16.55 17.16
C ALA A 364 -10.10 17.12 17.22
N THR A 365 -10.41 17.85 18.30
CA THR A 365 -11.67 18.58 18.46
C THR A 365 -11.88 19.57 17.33
N VAL A 366 -10.92 20.48 17.11
CA VAL A 366 -11.06 21.54 16.12
C VAL A 366 -11.07 20.96 14.70
N LEU A 367 -10.28 19.91 14.45
CA LEU A 367 -10.26 19.19 13.18
C LEU A 367 -11.62 18.57 12.85
N SER A 368 -12.25 17.91 13.83
CA SER A 368 -13.58 17.30 13.66
C SER A 368 -14.69 18.30 13.30
N VAL A 369 -14.53 19.56 13.73
CA VAL A 369 -15.46 20.65 13.41
C VAL A 369 -15.20 21.20 12.01
N ASN A 370 -13.93 21.38 11.65
CA ASN A 370 -13.53 22.02 10.40
C ASN A 370 -13.53 21.09 9.19
N LEU A 371 -13.37 19.77 9.38
CA LEU A 371 -13.41 18.76 8.32
C LEU A 371 -14.63 17.84 8.50
N PRO A 372 -15.80 18.20 7.91
CA PRO A 372 -17.04 17.50 8.21
C PRO A 372 -17.10 16.02 7.85
N SER A 373 -16.36 15.63 6.82
CA SER A 373 -16.28 14.25 6.33
C SER A 373 -15.36 13.38 7.18
N LEU A 374 -14.47 13.98 7.98
CA LEU A 374 -13.45 13.27 8.73
C LEU A 374 -14.06 12.44 9.85
N ARG A 375 -13.75 11.14 9.84
CA ARG A 375 -14.17 10.18 10.87
C ARG A 375 -12.99 9.70 11.68
N VAL A 376 -11.86 9.44 11.03
CA VAL A 376 -10.67 8.87 11.67
C VAL A 376 -9.51 9.83 11.50
N MET A 377 -8.75 10.01 12.58
CA MET A 377 -7.52 10.78 12.55
C MET A 377 -6.40 10.04 13.27
N GLY A 378 -5.24 9.95 12.62
CA GLY A 378 -4.00 9.44 13.22
C GLY A 378 -3.10 10.60 13.63
N LEU A 379 -2.83 10.74 14.94
CA LEU A 379 -2.00 11.80 15.49
C LEU A 379 -0.83 11.19 16.27
N LEU A 380 0.39 11.66 16.03
CA LEU A 380 1.56 11.12 16.75
C LEU A 380 1.54 11.58 18.21
N GLY A 381 1.77 10.65 19.12
CA GLY A 381 2.08 10.94 20.52
C GLY A 381 3.50 11.50 20.68
N SER A 382 3.81 11.99 21.88
CA SER A 382 5.16 12.43 22.25
C SER A 382 6.21 11.31 22.22
N ASP A 383 5.76 10.06 22.28
CA ASP A 383 6.54 8.83 22.12
C ASP A 383 6.82 8.46 20.66
N GLY A 384 6.17 9.14 19.70
CA GLY A 384 6.28 8.86 18.27
C GLY A 384 5.33 7.76 17.78
N GLU A 385 4.45 7.23 18.63
CA GLU A 385 3.44 6.26 18.21
C GLU A 385 2.22 6.98 17.62
N THR A 386 1.63 6.41 16.57
CA THR A 386 0.39 6.95 16.00
C THR A 386 -0.78 6.54 16.89
N LEU A 387 -1.45 7.54 17.47
CA LEU A 387 -2.68 7.35 18.22
C LEU A 387 -3.85 7.66 17.32
N TRP A 388 -4.66 6.63 17.09
CA TRP A 388 -5.85 6.72 16.26
C TRP A 388 -7.02 7.23 17.09
N MET A 389 -7.74 8.21 16.53
CA MET A 389 -8.91 8.81 17.16
C MET A 389 -10.07 8.84 16.19
N VAL A 390 -11.29 8.66 16.70
CA VAL A 390 -12.53 8.79 15.92
C VAL A 390 -13.27 10.04 16.31
N ALA A 391 -13.72 10.81 15.33
CA ALA A 391 -14.71 11.86 15.46
C ALA A 391 -16.12 11.34 15.16
N TRP A 392 -16.96 11.26 16.18
CA TRP A 392 -18.39 10.96 16.07
C TRP A 392 -19.21 12.25 16.05
N ARG A 393 -20.33 12.26 15.33
CA ARG A 393 -21.34 13.33 15.39
C ARG A 393 -22.52 12.86 16.24
N GLU A 394 -23.20 13.77 16.97
CA GLU A 394 -24.24 13.46 17.97
C GLU A 394 -25.24 12.36 17.58
N LYS A 395 -25.69 12.30 16.32
CA LYS A 395 -26.67 11.28 15.86
C LYS A 395 -26.10 9.87 15.71
N GLY A 396 -24.79 9.73 15.55
CA GLY A 396 -24.08 8.46 15.46
C GLY A 396 -23.72 7.88 16.84
N LEU A 397 -23.45 8.75 17.83
CA LEU A 397 -22.96 8.36 19.15
C LEU A 397 -23.93 7.44 19.91
N GLU A 398 -25.23 7.75 19.96
CA GLU A 398 -26.19 6.89 20.66
C GLU A 398 -26.28 5.48 20.06
N ARG A 399 -26.07 5.34 18.74
CA ARG A 399 -26.04 4.05 18.05
C ARG A 399 -24.70 3.35 18.24
N ALA A 400 -23.60 4.08 18.22
CA ALA A 400 -22.24 3.61 18.51
C ALA A 400 -22.15 3.02 19.91
N MET A 401 -22.60 3.77 20.91
CA MET A 401 -22.60 3.37 22.30
C MET A 401 -23.51 2.15 22.51
N LYS A 402 -24.65 2.07 21.80
CA LYS A 402 -25.50 0.86 21.79
C LYS A 402 -24.84 -0.33 21.11
N ALA A 403 -24.11 -0.12 20.01
CA ALA A 403 -23.41 -1.17 19.27
C ALA A 403 -22.21 -1.72 20.06
N ALA A 404 -21.38 -0.82 20.61
CA ALA A 404 -20.26 -1.17 21.48
C ALA A 404 -20.72 -1.86 22.77
N ALA A 405 -21.80 -1.38 23.40
CA ALA A 405 -22.39 -2.06 24.57
C ALA A 405 -23.00 -3.43 24.23
N ALA A 406 -23.50 -3.62 22.99
CA ALA A 406 -24.00 -4.90 22.52
C ALA A 406 -22.88 -5.89 22.16
N ALA A 407 -21.77 -5.39 21.60
CA ALA A 407 -20.59 -6.19 21.27
C ALA A 407 -19.81 -6.64 22.52
N ALA A 408 -19.74 -5.79 23.55
CA ALA A 408 -18.98 -6.04 24.79
C ALA A 408 -19.62 -7.05 25.77
N GLY A 409 -20.72 -7.73 25.41
CA GLY A 409 -21.23 -8.89 26.14
C GLY A 409 -21.39 -8.69 27.67
N GLY A 410 -21.78 -7.49 28.12
CA GLY A 410 -22.08 -7.21 29.53
C GLY A 410 -20.88 -7.18 30.48
N GLY A 411 -19.64 -7.06 29.99
CA GLY A 411 -18.45 -6.81 30.81
C GLY A 411 -17.90 -5.41 30.55
N GLY A 412 -18.02 -4.51 31.51
CA GLY A 412 -17.50 -3.14 31.40
C GLY A 412 -15.98 -3.13 31.26
N GLY A 413 -15.50 -2.78 30.06
CA GLY A 413 -14.09 -2.50 29.80
C GLY A 413 -13.97 -1.67 28.52
N GLY A 414 -13.31 -0.51 28.62
CA GLY A 414 -12.67 0.15 27.48
C GLY A 414 -13.22 1.50 26.99
N LEU A 415 -14.33 2.04 27.51
CA LEU A 415 -14.96 3.29 27.02
C LEU A 415 -14.62 4.57 27.83
N GLU A 416 -13.57 4.56 28.66
CA GLU A 416 -13.35 5.59 29.70
C GLU A 416 -12.67 6.91 29.26
N GLN A 417 -12.33 7.13 27.98
CA GLN A 417 -11.66 8.38 27.56
C GLN A 417 -12.27 9.04 26.30
N GLY A 418 -13.60 9.19 26.25
CA GLY A 418 -14.27 10.06 25.29
C GLY A 418 -14.49 11.47 25.87
N MET A 419 -14.09 12.52 25.17
CA MET A 419 -14.50 13.90 25.54
C MET A 419 -15.76 14.31 24.77
N PRO A 420 -16.87 14.63 25.46
CA PRO A 420 -18.05 15.20 24.83
C PRO A 420 -17.77 16.61 24.34
N LEU A 421 -18.08 16.90 23.07
CA LEU A 421 -18.20 18.26 22.53
C LEU A 421 -19.67 18.52 22.18
N ARG A 422 -20.03 19.80 22.02
CA ARG A 422 -21.43 20.23 21.78
C ARG A 422 -22.13 19.46 20.66
N ASP A 423 -21.43 19.12 19.58
CA ASP A 423 -21.99 18.45 18.39
C ASP A 423 -21.14 17.25 17.90
N SER A 424 -20.02 16.95 18.57
CA SER A 424 -19.09 15.87 18.21
C SER A 424 -18.47 15.19 19.43
N TRP A 425 -17.91 14.00 19.24
CA TRP A 425 -17.22 13.23 20.29
C TRP A 425 -15.93 12.68 19.72
N VAL A 426 -14.83 12.82 20.48
CA VAL A 426 -13.54 12.26 20.08
C VAL A 426 -13.15 11.15 21.04
N MET A 427 -12.77 9.99 20.50
CA MET A 427 -12.39 8.80 21.26
C MET A 427 -11.12 8.18 20.67
N ALA A 428 -10.19 7.75 21.51
CA ALA A 428 -9.04 6.96 21.09
C ALA A 428 -9.47 5.53 20.70
N LEU A 429 -8.92 5.00 19.62
CA LEU A 429 -9.11 3.62 19.20
C LEU A 429 -8.09 2.69 19.86
N GLN A 430 -8.49 1.45 20.12
CA GLN A 430 -7.57 0.36 20.45
C GLN A 430 -7.12 -0.37 19.17
N ASP A 431 -6.04 -1.14 19.29
CA ASP A 431 -5.55 -1.98 18.19
C ASP A 431 -6.65 -2.94 17.73
N GLY A 432 -6.97 -2.90 16.42
CA GLY A 432 -8.03 -3.71 15.81
C GLY A 432 -9.33 -2.96 15.51
N ASP A 433 -9.61 -1.83 16.18
CA ASP A 433 -10.86 -1.08 15.97
C ASP A 433 -10.93 -0.40 14.60
N LEU A 434 -9.77 -0.08 13.99
CA LEU A 434 -9.68 0.56 12.67
C LEU A 434 -10.36 -0.24 11.55
N ALA A 435 -10.29 -1.58 11.60
CA ALA A 435 -10.89 -2.46 10.61
C ALA A 435 -12.43 -2.47 10.69
N GLU A 436 -12.99 -2.08 11.85
CA GLU A 436 -14.43 -1.99 12.05
C GLU A 436 -14.99 -0.62 11.64
N VAL A 437 -14.15 0.42 11.55
CA VAL A 437 -14.61 1.79 11.22
C VAL A 437 -15.19 1.89 9.82
N ASP A 438 -14.67 1.11 8.86
CA ASP A 438 -15.21 1.03 7.49
C ASP A 438 -16.61 0.39 7.43
N GLN A 439 -17.00 -0.35 8.47
CA GLN A 439 -18.33 -0.96 8.58
C GLN A 439 -19.32 -0.05 9.31
N TRP A 440 -18.86 1.07 9.87
CA TRP A 440 -19.73 1.99 10.58
C TRP A 440 -20.60 2.75 9.58
N PRO A 441 -21.92 2.77 9.79
CA PRO A 441 -22.86 3.28 8.81
C PRO A 441 -22.54 4.74 8.47
N ASP A 442 -22.58 5.04 7.18
CA ASP A 442 -22.56 6.42 6.70
C ASP A 442 -23.72 7.19 7.33
N THR A 443 -23.42 8.11 8.25
CA THR A 443 -24.41 9.03 8.83
C THR A 443 -24.28 10.42 8.25
#